data_AF-A0A9X7PJU0-F1
#
_entry.id   AF-A0A9X7PJU0-F1
#
_cell.length_a   1.000
_cell.length_b   1.000
_cell.length_c   1.000
_cell.angle_alpha   90.00
_cell.angle_beta   90.00
_cell.angle_gamma   90.00
#
_symmetry.space_group_name_H-M   'P 1'
#
loop_
_entity.id
_entity.type
_entity.pdbx_description
1 polymer ?
#
loop_
_entity_poly.entity_id
_entity_poly.type
_entity_poly.pdbx_seq_one_letter_code
_entity_poly.pdbx_strand_id
1 'polypeptide(L)'
;MKRAVRTRVAGAAVLAATTVTALAVGTGTSVAAPAPAAATYNKECGAGYAHVNQIPIPGRGTVFLAYNAAAGKNCVVTKRDTSSGSPLWVGSWLQRNQELKSKQEQYGFFTSYSGPVYLDAKGKCVDWGGEIDGYVVARYKTNCGTLV
;
A
#
# COMPACT_ATOMS: atom_id res chain seq x y z
N MET A 1 50.15 4.74 58.58
CA MET A 1 48.84 4.95 57.92
C MET A 1 48.86 4.22 56.57
N LYS A 2 47.77 3.50 56.27
CA LYS A 2 47.38 2.84 55.00
C LYS A 2 48.06 1.51 54.62
N ARG A 3 47.24 0.46 54.80
CA ARG A 3 47.23 -0.94 54.32
C ARG A 3 47.51 -1.03 52.79
N ALA A 4 47.97 -2.12 52.20
CA ALA A 4 47.48 -3.49 52.33
C ALA A 4 48.47 -4.55 51.81
N VAL A 5 48.46 -5.71 52.48
CA VAL A 5 49.05 -6.99 52.06
C VAL A 5 47.94 -7.82 51.39
N ARG A 6 48.21 -8.43 50.23
CA ARG A 6 47.59 -9.70 49.80
C ARG A 6 48.59 -10.51 48.97
N THR A 7 48.49 -11.82 49.13
CA THR A 7 49.56 -12.83 49.00
C THR A 7 49.20 -13.87 47.92
N ARG A 8 50.25 -14.37 47.23
CA ARG A 8 50.43 -15.66 46.49
C ARG A 8 49.53 -15.96 45.27
N VAL A 9 50.05 -16.13 44.05
CA VAL A 9 50.91 -17.18 43.43
C VAL A 9 50.13 -18.41 42.93
N ALA A 10 50.16 -18.53 41.59
CA ALA A 10 50.25 -19.69 40.68
C ALA A 10 49.33 -20.93 40.81
N GLY A 11 48.86 -21.38 39.65
CA GLY A 11 48.38 -22.75 39.42
C GLY A 11 47.81 -22.92 38.01
N ALA A 12 48.64 -23.33 37.06
CA ALA A 12 48.21 -23.75 35.73
C ALA A 12 47.64 -25.18 35.78
N ALA A 13 46.56 -25.44 35.04
CA ALA A 13 46.21 -26.77 34.57
C ALA A 13 45.42 -26.65 33.26
N VAL A 14 46.13 -26.90 32.14
CA VAL A 14 45.56 -27.11 30.82
C VAL A 14 45.11 -28.56 30.76
N LEU A 15 43.81 -28.81 30.61
CA LEU A 15 43.28 -30.10 30.16
C LEU A 15 42.38 -29.81 28.95
N ALA A 16 42.92 -30.18 27.78
CA ALA A 16 42.22 -30.15 26.52
C ALA A 16 41.07 -31.16 26.52
N ALA A 17 39.86 -30.70 26.23
CA ALA A 17 38.75 -31.55 25.82
C ALA A 17 38.26 -31.02 24.48
N THR A 18 38.75 -31.63 23.39
CA THR A 18 38.24 -31.41 22.04
C THR A 18 36.88 -32.10 21.92
N THR A 19 35.80 -31.38 22.19
CA THR A 19 34.47 -31.80 21.76
C THR A 19 34.31 -31.45 20.29
N VAL A 20 34.25 -32.49 19.45
CA VAL A 20 33.84 -32.36 18.05
C VAL A 20 32.37 -31.96 18.06
N THR A 21 32.09 -30.66 17.93
CA THR A 21 30.75 -30.17 17.64
C THR A 21 30.40 -30.55 16.21
N ALA A 22 29.54 -31.57 16.06
CA ALA A 22 28.95 -31.92 14.78
C ALA A 22 28.20 -30.71 14.20
N LEU A 23 28.47 -30.38 12.94
CA LEU A 23 27.74 -29.37 12.18
C LEU A 23 26.29 -29.81 12.00
N ALA A 24 25.35 -29.13 12.67
CA ALA A 24 23.96 -29.13 12.26
C ALA A 24 23.81 -28.14 11.10
N VAL A 25 23.89 -28.64 9.87
CA VAL A 25 23.52 -27.87 8.67
C VAL A 25 22.00 -27.71 8.72
N GLY A 26 21.53 -26.63 9.35
CA GLY A 26 20.12 -26.29 9.36
C GLY A 26 19.68 -25.95 7.95
N THR A 27 18.95 -26.87 7.30
CA THR A 27 18.17 -26.56 6.10
C THR A 27 17.03 -25.65 6.52
N GLY A 28 17.32 -24.35 6.66
CA GLY A 28 16.32 -23.33 6.95
C GLY A 28 15.35 -23.24 5.77
N THR A 29 14.17 -23.82 5.91
CA THR A 29 13.05 -23.49 5.03
C THR A 29 12.64 -22.06 5.37
N SER A 30 13.09 -21.10 4.56
CA SER A 30 12.60 -19.71 4.63
C SER A 30 11.10 -19.72 4.32
N VAL A 31 10.27 -19.66 5.36
CA VAL A 31 8.82 -19.45 5.18
C VAL A 31 8.66 -18.00 4.76
N ALA A 32 8.35 -17.76 3.49
CA ALA A 32 7.97 -16.44 3.02
C ALA A 32 6.73 -16.00 3.81
N ALA A 33 6.79 -14.81 4.43
CA ALA A 33 5.61 -14.23 5.07
C ALA A 33 4.49 -14.08 4.00
N PRO A 34 3.22 -14.35 4.34
CA PRO A 34 2.13 -14.16 3.40
C PRO A 34 2.10 -12.70 2.95
N ALA A 35 2.05 -12.47 1.64
CA ALA A 35 1.87 -11.13 1.10
C ALA A 35 0.54 -10.55 1.61
N PRO A 36 0.48 -9.23 1.89
CA PRO A 36 -0.79 -8.60 2.26
C PRO A 36 -1.83 -8.85 1.17
N ALA A 37 -3.06 -9.13 1.57
CA ALA A 37 -4.16 -9.32 0.62
C ALA A 37 -4.38 -8.03 -0.16
N ALA A 38 -4.57 -8.15 -1.48
CA ALA A 38 -4.88 -7.00 -2.32
C ALA A 38 -6.18 -6.34 -1.86
N ALA A 39 -6.21 -5.02 -1.85
CA ALA A 39 -7.42 -4.25 -1.54
C ALA A 39 -8.60 -4.69 -2.43
N THR A 40 -9.81 -4.73 -1.86
CA THR A 40 -11.07 -4.96 -2.59
C THR A 40 -11.92 -3.70 -2.60
N TYR A 41 -12.68 -3.48 -3.68
CA TYR A 41 -13.68 -2.40 -3.72
C TYR A 41 -14.92 -2.80 -2.91
N ASN A 42 -15.21 -2.06 -1.84
CA ASN A 42 -16.29 -2.35 -0.91
C ASN A 42 -17.42 -1.30 -0.99
N LYS A 43 -17.72 -0.82 -2.21
CA LYS A 43 -18.79 0.16 -2.49
C LYS A 43 -18.55 1.53 -1.83
N GLU A 44 -17.30 1.95 -1.71
CA GLU A 44 -16.91 3.24 -1.13
C GLU A 44 -17.55 4.45 -1.86
N CYS A 45 -17.89 4.31 -3.14
CA CYS A 45 -18.62 5.35 -3.90
C CYS A 45 -20.14 5.36 -3.65
N GLY A 46 -20.66 4.44 -2.84
CA GLY A 46 -22.07 4.35 -2.49
C GLY A 46 -22.96 3.61 -3.49
N ALA A 47 -24.27 3.70 -3.25
CA ALA A 47 -25.29 2.98 -4.03
C ALA A 47 -25.33 3.43 -5.50
N GLY A 48 -25.62 2.47 -6.39
CA GLY A 48 -25.70 2.72 -7.84
C GLY A 48 -24.35 2.81 -8.57
N TYR A 49 -23.21 2.78 -7.85
CA TYR A 49 -21.89 2.73 -8.45
C TYR A 49 -21.43 1.28 -8.70
N ALA A 50 -21.16 0.97 -9.97
CA ALA A 50 -20.49 -0.25 -10.38
C ALA A 50 -18.97 -0.03 -10.44
N HIS A 51 -18.18 -1.00 -9.96
CA HIS A 51 -16.74 -1.00 -10.19
C HIS A 51 -16.48 -1.27 -11.68
N VAL A 52 -15.83 -0.32 -12.36
CA VAL A 52 -15.64 -0.37 -13.82
C VAL A 52 -14.17 -0.47 -14.23
N ASN A 53 -13.23 -0.15 -13.34
CA ASN A 53 -11.80 -0.26 -13.60
C ASN A 53 -10.98 -0.20 -12.29
N GLN A 54 -9.77 -0.75 -12.30
CA GLN A 54 -8.83 -0.67 -11.18
C GLN A 54 -7.37 -0.64 -11.64
N ILE A 55 -6.48 -0.07 -10.80
CA ILE A 55 -5.03 -0.10 -10.99
C ILE A 55 -4.37 -0.48 -9.65
N PRO A 56 -3.62 -1.59 -9.58
CA PRO A 56 -2.86 -1.91 -8.38
C PRO A 56 -1.69 -0.93 -8.20
N ILE A 57 -1.42 -0.56 -6.94
CA ILE A 57 -0.18 0.08 -6.50
C ILE A 57 0.65 -1.02 -5.82
N PRO A 58 1.70 -1.56 -6.47
CA PRO A 58 2.38 -2.77 -6.02
C PRO A 58 2.77 -2.75 -4.54
N GLY A 59 2.27 -3.74 -3.79
CA GLY A 59 2.55 -3.95 -2.36
C GLY A 59 1.97 -2.88 -1.42
N ARG A 60 1.03 -2.05 -1.88
CA ARG A 60 0.53 -0.89 -1.12
C ARG A 60 -0.99 -0.79 -1.12
N GLY A 61 -1.63 -1.01 -2.26
CA GLY A 61 -3.05 -0.77 -2.42
C GLY A 61 -3.55 -0.88 -3.83
N THR A 62 -4.75 -0.36 -4.06
CA THR A 62 -5.41 -0.31 -5.37
C THR A 62 -6.19 0.98 -5.52
N VAL A 63 -6.10 1.60 -6.70
CA VAL A 63 -6.98 2.68 -7.12
C VAL A 63 -8.18 2.06 -7.83
N PHE A 64 -9.39 2.36 -7.37
CA PHE A 64 -10.64 1.90 -7.96
C PHE A 64 -11.34 3.06 -8.67
N LEU A 65 -11.88 2.77 -9.86
CA LEU A 65 -12.80 3.63 -10.57
C LEU A 65 -14.18 2.96 -10.60
N ALA A 66 -15.18 3.69 -10.14
CA ALA A 66 -16.57 3.28 -10.20
C ALA A 66 -17.41 4.27 -11.02
N TYR A 67 -18.50 3.79 -11.61
CA TYR A 67 -19.40 4.60 -12.41
C TYR A 67 -20.87 4.35 -12.04
N ASN A 68 -21.66 5.42 -11.98
CA ASN A 68 -23.10 5.38 -11.85
C ASN A 68 -23.74 5.87 -13.15
N ALA A 69 -24.34 4.95 -13.91
CA ALA A 69 -24.94 5.24 -15.20
C ALA A 69 -26.20 6.13 -15.12
N ALA A 70 -26.98 6.00 -14.04
CA ALA A 70 -28.17 6.83 -13.83
C ALA A 70 -27.80 8.29 -13.55
N ALA A 71 -26.73 8.51 -12.77
CA ALA A 71 -26.24 9.85 -12.44
C ALA A 71 -25.25 10.42 -13.46
N GLY A 72 -24.64 9.59 -14.32
CA GLY A 72 -23.62 10.04 -15.26
C GLY A 72 -22.27 10.40 -14.62
N LYS A 73 -21.98 9.87 -13.41
CA LYS A 73 -20.84 10.26 -12.56
C LYS A 73 -19.85 9.13 -12.38
N ASN A 74 -18.57 9.46 -12.49
CA ASN A 74 -17.45 8.62 -12.07
C ASN A 74 -17.09 8.91 -10.61
N CYS A 75 -16.44 7.95 -9.97
CA CYS A 75 -15.91 8.04 -8.62
C CYS A 75 -14.56 7.31 -8.52
N VAL A 76 -13.56 7.93 -7.90
CA VAL A 76 -12.25 7.32 -7.65
C VAL A 76 -11.98 7.19 -6.15
N VAL A 77 -11.43 6.04 -5.76
CA VAL A 77 -10.98 5.75 -4.40
C VAL A 77 -9.63 5.04 -4.46
N THR A 78 -8.64 5.55 -3.72
CA THR A 78 -7.35 4.88 -3.55
C THR A 78 -7.31 4.22 -2.19
N LYS A 79 -7.26 2.88 -2.16
CA LYS A 79 -7.39 2.08 -0.96
C LYS A 79 -6.11 1.29 -0.69
N ARG A 80 -5.64 1.34 0.56
CA ARG A 80 -4.51 0.54 1.03
C ARG A 80 -4.88 -0.94 1.11
N ASP A 81 -3.91 -1.81 0.85
CA ASP A 81 -4.05 -3.26 1.03
C ASP A 81 -4.31 -3.63 2.50
N THR A 82 -3.72 -2.84 3.41
CA THR A 82 -3.95 -2.94 4.85
C THR A 82 -4.45 -1.61 5.42
N SER A 83 -5.48 -1.70 6.25
CA SER A 83 -6.01 -0.60 7.06
C SER A 83 -5.48 -0.59 8.50
N SER A 84 -4.52 -1.47 8.84
CA SER A 84 -3.87 -1.46 10.15
C SER A 84 -2.58 -0.63 10.12
N GLY A 85 -2.30 0.08 11.22
CA GLY A 85 -1.11 0.90 11.39
C GLY A 85 -1.31 2.39 11.18
N SER A 86 -0.19 3.12 11.15
CA SER A 86 -0.18 4.58 11.05
C SER A 86 -0.79 5.08 9.73
N PRO A 87 -1.36 6.29 9.73
CA PRO A 87 -1.76 6.97 8.49
C PRO A 87 -0.59 7.09 7.50
N LEU A 88 -0.86 6.84 6.22
CA LEU A 88 0.09 7.07 5.13
C LEU A 88 -0.42 8.21 4.26
N TRP A 89 0.49 8.87 3.53
CA TRP A 89 0.08 9.78 2.48
C TRP A 89 -0.66 9.01 1.38
N VAL A 90 -1.93 9.35 1.14
CA VAL A 90 -2.77 8.71 0.12
C VAL A 90 -3.49 9.77 -0.71
N GLY A 91 -3.45 9.60 -2.03
CA GLY A 91 -4.04 10.49 -3.01
C GLY A 91 -5.04 9.78 -3.92
N SER A 92 -6.11 10.47 -4.29
CA SER A 92 -7.07 10.05 -5.32
C SER A 92 -7.36 11.23 -6.23
N TRP A 93 -7.41 11.02 -7.53
CA TRP A 93 -7.75 12.09 -8.46
C TRP A 93 -8.48 11.58 -9.72
N LEU A 94 -9.26 12.46 -10.31
CA LEU A 94 -10.12 12.18 -11.46
C LEU A 94 -10.33 13.46 -12.27
N GLN A 95 -10.26 13.37 -13.60
CA GLN A 95 -10.60 14.45 -14.53
C GLN A 95 -11.23 13.88 -15.80
N ARG A 96 -11.97 14.71 -16.54
CA ARG A 96 -12.34 14.41 -17.93
C ARG A 96 -11.08 14.53 -18.79
N ASN A 97 -10.89 13.57 -19.67
CA ASN A 97 -9.71 13.49 -20.54
C ASN A 97 -9.54 14.80 -21.33
N GLN A 98 -8.31 15.35 -21.33
CA GLN A 98 -7.94 16.62 -21.97
C GLN A 98 -8.66 17.88 -21.41
N GLU A 99 -9.39 17.77 -20.30
CA GLU A 99 -10.08 18.89 -19.64
C GLU A 99 -9.50 19.15 -18.23
N LEU A 100 -8.29 19.69 -18.14
CA LEU A 100 -7.58 19.88 -16.86
C LEU A 100 -8.38 20.65 -15.80
N LYS A 101 -9.24 21.60 -16.22
CA LYS A 101 -10.10 22.37 -15.31
C LYS A 101 -11.17 21.53 -14.60
N SER A 102 -11.41 20.31 -15.07
CA SER A 102 -12.36 19.37 -14.46
C SER A 102 -11.77 18.55 -13.33
N LYS A 103 -10.45 18.65 -13.09
CA LYS A 103 -9.76 17.83 -12.11
C LYS A 103 -10.37 17.98 -10.73
N GLN A 104 -10.67 16.84 -10.12
CA GLN A 104 -11.07 16.69 -8.74
C GLN A 104 -10.03 15.80 -8.06
N GLU A 105 -9.69 16.09 -6.82
CA GLU A 105 -8.66 15.35 -6.11
C GLU A 105 -8.81 15.45 -4.60
N GLN A 106 -8.27 14.44 -3.91
CA GLN A 106 -8.15 14.40 -2.46
C GLN A 106 -6.82 13.78 -2.08
N TYR A 107 -6.04 14.51 -1.28
CA TYR A 107 -4.77 14.06 -0.72
C TYR A 107 -4.75 14.29 0.79
N GLY A 108 -3.99 13.47 1.50
CA GLY A 108 -3.85 13.58 2.94
C GLY A 108 -3.29 12.31 3.57
N PHE A 109 -3.25 12.29 4.89
CA PHE A 109 -2.82 11.12 5.65
C PHE A 109 -4.03 10.26 6.02
N PHE A 110 -4.09 9.03 5.50
CA PHE A 110 -5.21 8.11 5.68
C PHE A 110 -4.76 6.75 6.21
N THR A 111 -5.55 6.18 7.12
CA THR A 111 -5.34 4.81 7.61
C THR A 111 -5.84 3.75 6.61
N SER A 112 -6.91 4.05 5.87
CA SER A 112 -7.57 3.08 4.99
C SER A 112 -7.55 3.50 3.52
N TYR A 113 -8.13 4.64 3.17
CA TYR A 113 -8.26 5.09 1.78
C TYR A 113 -8.42 6.61 1.68
N SER A 114 -8.09 7.16 0.51
CA SER A 114 -8.48 8.50 0.05
C SER A 114 -9.65 8.39 -0.93
N GLY A 115 -10.46 9.44 -1.06
CA GLY A 115 -11.72 9.46 -1.79
C GLY A 115 -12.92 9.23 -0.87
N PRO A 116 -14.13 9.11 -1.43
CA PRO A 116 -14.44 9.10 -2.86
C PRO A 116 -14.36 10.49 -3.53
N VAL A 117 -13.66 10.56 -4.67
CA VAL A 117 -13.58 11.75 -5.53
C VAL A 117 -14.53 11.56 -6.71
N TYR A 118 -15.53 12.43 -6.84
CA TYR A 118 -16.58 12.31 -7.86
C TYR A 118 -16.40 13.29 -9.02
N LEU A 119 -16.81 12.89 -10.22
CA LEU A 119 -16.82 13.78 -11.39
C LEU A 119 -17.94 13.41 -12.38
N ASP A 120 -18.68 14.42 -12.85
CA ASP A 120 -19.56 14.30 -14.01
C ASP A 120 -18.76 14.07 -15.29
N ALA A 121 -19.03 12.96 -15.98
CA ALA A 121 -18.32 12.60 -17.21
C ALA A 121 -19.15 11.72 -18.15
N LYS A 122 -20.48 11.85 -18.14
CA LYS A 122 -21.35 11.15 -19.10
C LYS A 122 -20.91 11.47 -20.54
N GLY A 123 -20.70 10.41 -21.34
CA GLY A 123 -20.27 10.54 -22.74
C GLY A 123 -18.83 11.05 -22.92
N LYS A 124 -18.01 11.06 -21.86
CA LYS A 124 -16.61 11.52 -21.90
C LYS A 124 -15.70 10.42 -21.41
N CYS A 125 -14.47 10.38 -21.94
CA CYS A 125 -13.40 9.59 -21.33
C CYS A 125 -12.89 10.31 -20.07
N VAL A 126 -12.32 9.55 -19.14
CA VAL A 126 -11.69 10.08 -17.93
C VAL A 126 -10.21 9.72 -17.84
N ASP A 127 -9.44 10.59 -17.20
CA ASP A 127 -8.11 10.29 -16.67
C ASP A 127 -8.23 10.23 -15.15
N TRP A 128 -7.55 9.28 -14.53
CA TRP A 128 -7.68 9.04 -13.10
C TRP A 128 -6.46 8.32 -12.56
N GLY A 129 -6.30 8.41 -11.24
CA GLY A 129 -5.19 7.77 -10.57
C GLY A 129 -5.19 8.02 -9.09
N GLY A 130 -4.08 7.59 -8.49
CA GLY A 130 -3.89 7.67 -7.06
C GLY A 130 -2.45 7.51 -6.66
N GLU A 131 -2.22 7.76 -5.38
CA GLU A 131 -0.91 7.71 -4.75
C GLU A 131 -1.02 7.01 -3.41
N ILE A 132 -0.03 6.18 -3.08
CA ILE A 132 0.21 5.73 -1.70
C ILE A 132 1.71 5.86 -1.42
N ASP A 133 2.06 6.67 -0.42
CA ASP A 133 3.43 6.79 0.10
C ASP A 133 4.48 7.11 -1.00
N GLY A 134 4.16 8.06 -1.89
CA GLY A 134 5.00 8.47 -3.01
C GLY A 134 4.87 7.61 -4.28
N TYR A 135 4.11 6.52 -4.25
CA TYR A 135 3.92 5.65 -5.41
C TYR A 135 2.66 6.03 -6.16
N VAL A 136 2.85 6.65 -7.33
CA VAL A 136 1.76 7.18 -8.17
C VAL A 136 1.46 6.22 -9.32
N VAL A 137 0.18 5.95 -9.54
CA VAL A 137 -0.32 5.22 -10.72
C VAL A 137 -1.47 5.98 -11.37
N ALA A 138 -1.59 5.85 -12.68
CA ALA A 138 -2.63 6.52 -13.46
C ALA A 138 -3.06 5.70 -14.68
N ARG A 139 -4.26 6.02 -15.18
CA ARG A 139 -4.74 5.64 -16.51
C ARG A 139 -5.34 6.88 -17.18
N TYR A 140 -5.17 6.94 -18.49
CA TYR A 140 -5.59 8.06 -19.32
C TYR A 140 -6.56 7.59 -20.39
N LYS A 141 -7.51 8.46 -20.76
CA LYS A 141 -8.48 8.22 -21.83
C LYS A 141 -9.20 6.86 -21.67
N THR A 142 -9.66 6.53 -20.47
CA THR A 142 -10.41 5.29 -20.20
C THR A 142 -11.89 5.54 -20.00
N ASN A 143 -12.68 4.45 -19.97
CA ASN A 143 -14.11 4.47 -19.63
C ASN A 143 -14.90 5.48 -20.47
N CYS A 144 -14.50 5.60 -21.74
CA CYS A 144 -15.15 6.44 -22.73
C CYS A 144 -16.57 5.95 -22.94
N GLY A 145 -17.57 6.78 -22.63
CA GLY A 145 -18.91 6.53 -23.13
C GLY A 145 -18.91 6.47 -24.65
N THR A 146 -19.73 5.62 -25.24
CA THR A 146 -20.06 5.75 -26.67
C THR A 146 -20.64 7.13 -26.89
N LEU A 147 -20.00 7.92 -27.75
CA LEU A 147 -20.57 9.15 -28.29
C LEU A 147 -21.81 8.72 -29.08
N VAL A 148 -22.98 8.81 -28.47
CA VAL A 148 -24.25 8.81 -29.19
C VAL A 148 -24.56 10.23 -29.64
#